data_AF-A0A9E5P8B1-F1
#
_entry.id   AF-A0A9E5P8B1-F1
#
_cell.length_a   1.000
_cell.length_b   1.000
_cell.length_c   1.000
_cell.angle_alpha   90.00
_cell.angle_beta   90.00
_cell.angle_gamma   90.00
#
_symmetry.space_group_name_H-M   'P 1'
#
loop_
_entity.id
_entity.type
_entity.pdbx_description
1 polymer ?
#
loop_
_entity_poly.entity_id
_entity_poly.type
_entity_poly.pdbx_seq_one_letter_code
_entity_poly.pdbx_strand_id
1 'polypeptide(L)'
;MREIAMMALDRFGDDAGIVYQAHRQLLYAMDVDEAGKLLPRIQNSPLPVETILYAEMRQLCAENRTDEARARLARIRALENRERVEDWLPLKILGEDEQAEALMAELDAAGDIFALRSYLIYPAFDANPFPNLLEAYKGQGLEDREVIPPPFRCGR
;
A
#
# COMPACT_ATOMS: atom_id res chain seq x y z
N MET A 1 7.38 -14.04 10.39
CA MET A 1 6.28 -13.07 10.14
C MET A 1 4.98 -13.51 10.80
N ARG A 2 4.45 -14.71 10.51
CA ARG A 2 3.22 -15.23 11.14
C ARG A 2 3.24 -15.22 12.68
N GLU A 3 4.25 -15.81 13.31
CA GLU A 3 4.31 -15.93 14.78
C GLU A 3 4.28 -14.57 15.49
N ILE A 4 4.97 -13.57 14.92
CA ILE A 4 4.98 -12.19 15.45
C ILE A 4 3.57 -11.58 15.37
N ALA A 5 2.88 -11.77 14.25
CA ALA A 5 1.50 -11.30 14.09
C ALA A 5 0.56 -11.95 15.11
N MET A 6 0.66 -13.27 15.32
CA MET A 6 -0.16 -13.98 16.30
C MET A 6 0.11 -13.53 17.73
N MET A 7 1.39 -13.40 18.12
CA MET A 7 1.75 -12.88 19.45
C MET A 7 1.22 -11.46 19.70
N ALA A 8 1.25 -10.60 18.67
CA ALA A 8 0.71 -9.25 18.76
C ALA A 8 -0.82 -9.25 18.92
N LEU A 9 -1.53 -10.13 18.20
CA LEU A 9 -2.98 -10.29 18.32
C LEU A 9 -3.39 -10.83 19.70
N ASP A 10 -2.64 -11.77 20.27
CA ASP A 10 -2.92 -12.31 21.60
C ASP A 10 -2.82 -11.24 22.69
N ARG A 11 -1.89 -10.29 22.53
CA ARG A 11 -1.60 -9.27 23.54
C ARG A 11 -2.38 -7.97 23.33
N PHE A 12 -2.63 -7.60 22.08
CA PHE A 12 -3.17 -6.29 21.70
C PHE A 12 -4.28 -6.41 20.64
N GLY A 13 -5.01 -7.53 20.62
CA GLY A 13 -6.07 -7.75 19.64
C GLY A 13 -7.15 -6.67 19.63
N ASP A 14 -7.39 -5.98 20.73
CA ASP A 14 -8.42 -4.92 20.77
C ASP A 14 -7.95 -3.60 20.12
N ASP A 15 -6.65 -3.47 19.80
CA ASP A 15 -6.12 -2.32 19.09
C ASP A 15 -6.29 -2.49 17.58
N ALA A 16 -7.08 -1.61 16.97
CA ALA A 16 -7.37 -1.67 15.53
C ALA A 16 -6.13 -1.53 14.64
N GLY A 17 -5.16 -0.71 15.07
CA GLY A 17 -3.90 -0.54 14.36
C GLY A 17 -3.09 -1.83 14.37
N ILE A 18 -3.02 -2.52 15.51
CA ILE A 18 -2.36 -3.82 15.61
C ILE A 18 -3.07 -4.88 14.76
N VAL A 19 -4.40 -4.95 14.79
CA VAL A 19 -5.16 -5.89 13.94
C VAL A 19 -4.88 -5.64 12.46
N TYR A 20 -4.83 -4.38 12.03
CA TYR A 20 -4.49 -4.01 10.66
C TYR A 20 -3.05 -4.41 10.27
N GLN A 21 -2.06 -4.17 11.14
CA GLN A 21 -0.69 -4.60 10.85
C GLN A 21 -0.55 -6.12 10.85
N ALA A 22 -1.25 -6.82 11.75
CA ALA A 22 -1.28 -8.28 11.79
C ALA A 22 -1.88 -8.86 10.51
N HIS A 23 -2.98 -8.29 10.00
CA HIS A 23 -3.54 -8.64 8.68
C HIS A 23 -2.48 -8.56 7.59
N ARG A 24 -1.77 -7.43 7.47
CA ARG A 24 -0.69 -7.26 6.49
C ARG A 24 0.45 -8.26 6.67
N GLN A 25 0.81 -8.60 7.90
CA GLN A 25 1.90 -9.54 8.18
C GLN A 25 1.53 -11.01 7.88
N LEU A 26 0.30 -11.41 8.19
CA LEU A 26 -0.23 -12.73 7.82
C LEU A 26 -0.26 -12.87 6.30
N LEU A 27 -0.69 -11.79 5.63
CA LEU A 27 -0.58 -11.63 4.21
C LEU A 27 0.89 -11.77 3.70
N TYR A 28 1.87 -11.11 4.30
CA TYR A 28 3.29 -11.38 3.93
C TYR A 28 3.72 -12.83 4.14
N ALA A 29 3.11 -13.55 5.08
CA ALA A 29 3.39 -14.95 5.37
C ALA A 29 2.58 -15.95 4.51
N MET A 30 1.81 -15.48 3.52
CA MET A 30 0.89 -16.28 2.70
C MET A 30 -0.21 -16.99 3.51
N ASP A 31 -0.50 -16.54 4.73
CA ASP A 31 -1.58 -17.06 5.58
C ASP A 31 -2.88 -16.29 5.27
N VAL A 32 -3.39 -16.49 4.05
CA VAL A 32 -4.49 -15.72 3.45
C VAL A 32 -5.79 -15.93 4.24
N ASP A 33 -6.07 -17.16 4.66
CA ASP A 33 -7.28 -17.50 5.40
C ASP A 33 -7.29 -16.85 6.78
N GLU A 34 -6.18 -16.89 7.51
CA GLU A 34 -6.08 -16.26 8.83
C GLU A 34 -6.13 -14.74 8.73
N ALA A 35 -5.49 -14.16 7.71
CA ALA A 35 -5.65 -12.75 7.41
C ALA A 35 -7.13 -12.39 7.17
N GLY A 36 -7.84 -13.19 6.35
CA GLY A 36 -9.26 -12.97 6.05
C GLY A 36 -10.14 -12.91 7.29
N LYS A 37 -9.85 -13.70 8.33
CA LYS A 37 -10.59 -13.67 9.61
C LYS A 37 -10.48 -12.34 10.36
N LEU A 38 -9.47 -11.52 10.08
CA LEU A 38 -9.29 -10.21 10.70
C LEU A 38 -10.09 -9.11 10.01
N LEU A 39 -10.51 -9.31 8.75
CA LEU A 39 -11.22 -8.27 7.99
C LEU A 39 -12.49 -7.75 8.69
N PRO A 40 -13.38 -8.58 9.25
CA PRO A 40 -14.57 -8.07 9.93
C PRO A 40 -14.23 -7.13 11.10
N ARG A 41 -13.13 -7.37 11.81
CA ARG A 41 -12.68 -6.48 12.89
C ARG A 41 -12.14 -5.17 12.36
N ILE A 42 -11.35 -5.21 11.28
CA ILE A 42 -10.84 -4.02 10.60
C ILE A 42 -11.99 -3.16 10.07
N GLN A 43 -12.97 -3.78 9.41
CA GLN A 43 -14.13 -3.11 8.82
C GLN A 43 -15.01 -2.39 9.85
N ASN A 44 -15.08 -2.92 11.08
CA ASN A 44 -15.88 -2.34 12.17
C ASN A 44 -15.03 -1.50 13.14
N SER A 45 -13.79 -1.17 12.79
CA SER A 45 -12.87 -0.41 13.63
C SER A 45 -12.96 1.11 13.39
N PRO A 46 -12.41 1.95 14.27
CA PRO A 46 -12.34 3.40 14.06
C PRO A 46 -11.23 3.84 13.09
N LEU A 47 -10.64 2.91 12.31
CA LEU A 47 -9.61 3.26 11.33
C LEU A 47 -10.19 4.15 10.21
N PRO A 48 -9.36 4.98 9.57
CA PRO A 48 -9.77 5.72 8.38
C PRO A 48 -10.33 4.79 7.30
N VAL A 49 -11.41 5.22 6.63
CA VAL A 49 -12.10 4.42 5.60
C VAL A 49 -11.13 3.94 4.51
N GLU A 50 -10.18 4.80 4.10
CA GLU A 50 -9.16 4.43 3.13
C GLU A 50 -8.26 3.27 3.63
N THR A 51 -7.88 3.28 4.91
CA THR A 51 -7.07 2.20 5.52
C THR A 51 -7.84 0.88 5.52
N ILE A 52 -9.16 0.92 5.76
CA ILE A 52 -10.03 -0.26 5.66
C ILE A 52 -10.08 -0.77 4.22
N LEU A 53 -10.32 0.12 3.24
CA LEU A 53 -10.36 -0.23 1.82
C LEU A 53 -9.04 -0.83 1.34
N TYR A 54 -7.90 -0.34 1.86
CA TYR A 54 -6.58 -0.90 1.61
C TYR A 54 -6.37 -2.31 2.17
N ALA A 55 -6.97 -2.66 3.31
CA ALA A 55 -6.94 -4.03 3.82
C ALA A 55 -7.80 -4.95 2.94
N GLU A 56 -9.00 -4.50 2.58
CA GLU A 56 -9.91 -5.23 1.70
C GLU A 56 -9.27 -5.51 0.33
N MET A 57 -8.65 -4.51 -0.29
CA MET A 57 -7.97 -4.68 -1.59
C MET A 57 -6.92 -5.78 -1.55
N ARG A 58 -6.06 -5.78 -0.52
CA ARG A 58 -4.99 -6.77 -0.40
C ARG A 58 -5.53 -8.17 -0.17
N GLN A 59 -6.57 -8.31 0.65
CA GLN A 59 -7.24 -9.60 0.84
C GLN A 59 -7.86 -10.09 -0.48
N LEU A 60 -8.58 -9.22 -1.19
CA LEU A 60 -9.20 -9.55 -2.48
C LEU A 60 -8.14 -9.95 -3.51
N CYS A 61 -7.01 -9.24 -3.57
CA CYS A 61 -5.88 -9.65 -4.40
C CYS A 61 -5.32 -11.03 -3.99
N ALA A 62 -5.17 -11.29 -2.69
CA ALA A 62 -4.70 -12.58 -2.17
C ALA A 62 -5.67 -13.74 -2.48
N GLU A 63 -6.96 -13.45 -2.60
CA GLU A 63 -8.03 -14.39 -2.96
C GLU A 63 -8.25 -14.51 -4.49
N ASN A 64 -7.41 -13.87 -5.32
CA ASN A 64 -7.55 -13.79 -6.78
C ASN A 64 -8.85 -13.12 -7.27
N ARG A 65 -9.39 -12.18 -6.48
CA ARG A 65 -10.61 -11.42 -6.77
C ARG A 65 -10.28 -10.01 -7.26
N THR A 66 -9.47 -9.94 -8.31
CA THR A 66 -8.89 -8.69 -8.84
C THR A 66 -9.93 -7.65 -9.24
N ASP A 67 -11.05 -8.05 -9.84
CA ASP A 67 -12.10 -7.10 -10.25
C ASP A 67 -12.78 -6.44 -9.04
N GLU A 68 -12.98 -7.21 -7.97
CA GLU A 68 -13.52 -6.68 -6.72
C GLU A 68 -12.50 -5.80 -6.00
N ALA A 69 -11.20 -6.13 -6.07
CA ALA A 69 -10.14 -5.26 -5.57
C ALA A 69 -10.12 -3.93 -6.33
N ARG A 70 -10.28 -3.97 -7.67
CA ARG A 70 -10.37 -2.77 -8.53
C ARG A 70 -11.57 -1.91 -8.18
N ALA A 71 -12.71 -2.51 -7.82
CA ALA A 71 -13.88 -1.77 -7.36
C ALA A 71 -13.60 -0.95 -6.08
N ARG A 72 -12.64 -1.38 -5.23
CA ARG A 72 -12.23 -0.59 -4.06
C ARG A 72 -11.47 0.67 -4.43
N LEU A 73 -10.65 0.66 -5.49
CA LEU A 73 -10.02 1.88 -6.00
C LEU A 73 -11.09 2.91 -6.42
N ALA A 74 -12.20 2.49 -7.02
CA ALA A 74 -13.30 3.42 -7.34
C ALA A 74 -13.93 4.03 -6.08
N ARG A 75 -14.10 3.26 -5.00
CA ARG A 75 -14.61 3.77 -3.72
C ARG A 75 -13.62 4.71 -3.04
N ILE A 76 -12.33 4.37 -3.11
CA ILE A 76 -11.23 5.19 -2.64
C ILE A 76 -11.25 6.55 -3.35
N ARG A 77 -11.36 6.56 -4.69
CA ARG A 77 -11.46 7.78 -5.52
C ARG A 77 -12.68 8.66 -5.21
N ALA A 78 -13.71 8.10 -4.61
CA ALA A 78 -14.92 8.83 -4.23
C ALA A 78 -14.85 9.46 -2.84
N LEU A 79 -13.74 9.28 -2.10
CA LEU A 79 -13.52 9.94 -0.81
C LEU A 79 -13.30 11.45 -1.00
N GLU A 80 -13.80 12.24 -0.05
CA GLU A 80 -13.66 13.70 -0.07
C GLU A 80 -12.18 14.13 0.06
N ASN A 81 -11.82 15.24 -0.59
CA ASN A 81 -10.48 15.83 -0.59
C ASN A 81 -9.36 14.90 -1.09
N ARG A 82 -9.70 13.86 -1.85
CA ARG A 82 -8.68 12.98 -2.43
C ARG A 82 -8.01 13.62 -3.64
N GLU A 83 -6.69 13.60 -3.66
CA GLU A 83 -5.89 14.01 -4.80
C GLU A 83 -5.55 12.82 -5.70
N ARG A 84 -5.45 13.05 -7.01
CA ARG A 84 -5.14 11.99 -7.99
C ARG A 84 -3.82 11.30 -7.68
N VAL A 85 -2.83 12.01 -7.14
CA VAL A 85 -1.52 11.46 -6.79
C VAL A 85 -1.59 10.39 -5.67
N GLU A 86 -2.61 10.46 -4.82
CA GLU A 86 -2.85 9.50 -3.73
C GLU A 86 -3.31 8.13 -4.27
N ASP A 87 -3.62 8.02 -5.57
CA ASP A 87 -3.92 6.73 -6.21
C ASP A 87 -2.67 5.86 -6.40
N TRP A 88 -1.46 6.39 -6.20
CA TRP A 88 -0.22 5.63 -6.39
C TRP A 88 -0.23 4.30 -5.62
N LEU A 89 -0.44 4.31 -4.30
CA LEU A 89 -0.41 3.09 -3.49
C LEU A 89 -1.49 2.06 -3.89
N PRO A 90 -2.77 2.42 -4.06
CA PRO A 90 -3.77 1.45 -4.51
C PRO A 90 -3.49 0.91 -5.91
N LEU A 91 -2.94 1.70 -6.84
CA LEU A 91 -2.51 1.21 -8.14
C LEU A 91 -1.36 0.19 -8.01
N LYS A 92 -0.37 0.44 -7.13
CA LYS A 92 0.69 -0.54 -6.82
C LYS A 92 0.13 -1.82 -6.22
N ILE A 93 -0.90 -1.76 -5.37
CA ILE A 93 -1.59 -2.96 -4.84
C ILE A 93 -2.30 -3.72 -5.97
N LEU A 94 -2.87 -3.03 -6.96
CA LEU A 94 -3.66 -3.66 -8.02
C LEU A 94 -2.86 -4.32 -9.15
N GLY A 95 -1.54 -4.14 -9.22
CA GLY A 95 -0.83 -4.57 -10.43
C GLY A 95 -0.47 -3.44 -11.38
N GLU A 96 -0.97 -2.23 -11.17
CA GLU A 96 -1.03 -1.18 -12.19
C GLU A 96 0.18 -0.23 -12.10
N ASP A 97 1.39 -0.81 -12.19
CA ASP A 97 2.65 -0.06 -12.04
C ASP A 97 2.76 1.08 -13.05
N GLU A 98 2.45 0.84 -14.33
CA GLU A 98 2.57 1.87 -15.36
C GLU A 98 1.73 3.11 -15.04
N GLN A 99 0.49 2.91 -14.57
CA GLN A 99 -0.37 4.01 -14.16
C GLN A 99 0.16 4.68 -12.88
N ALA A 100 0.67 3.89 -11.91
CA ALA A 100 1.25 4.43 -10.69
C ALA A 100 2.48 5.29 -10.98
N GLU A 101 3.40 4.82 -11.83
CA GLU A 101 4.61 5.57 -12.18
C GLU A 101 4.30 6.80 -13.03
N ALA A 102 3.26 6.76 -13.88
CA ALA A 102 2.81 7.94 -14.62
C ALA A 102 2.38 9.08 -13.69
N LEU A 103 1.73 8.79 -12.55
CA LEU A 103 1.39 9.80 -11.54
C LEU A 103 2.63 10.45 -10.93
N MET A 104 3.66 9.66 -10.67
CA MET A 104 4.91 10.15 -10.07
C MET A 104 5.73 10.95 -11.09
N ALA A 105 5.74 10.51 -12.35
CA ALA A 105 6.41 11.22 -13.44
C ALA A 105 5.84 12.63 -13.67
N GLU A 106 4.53 12.82 -13.50
CA GLU A 106 3.90 14.15 -13.55
C GLU A 106 4.47 15.09 -12.48
N LEU A 107 4.69 14.60 -11.25
CA LEU A 107 5.31 15.38 -10.18
C LEU A 107 6.79 15.68 -10.47
N ASP A 108 7.54 14.69 -10.96
CA ASP A 108 8.96 14.86 -11.27
C ASP A 108 9.14 15.91 -12.36
N ALA A 109 8.33 15.82 -13.43
CA ALA A 109 8.34 16.79 -14.53
C ALA A 109 7.93 18.20 -14.09
N ALA A 110 7.01 18.32 -13.13
CA ALA A 110 6.62 19.60 -12.56
C ALA A 110 7.67 20.18 -11.59
N GLY A 111 8.70 19.40 -11.22
CA GLY A 111 9.70 19.78 -10.23
C GLY A 111 9.15 19.78 -8.79
N ASP A 112 8.03 19.10 -8.53
CA ASP A 112 7.44 18.98 -7.19
C ASP A 112 8.15 17.88 -6.38
N ILE A 113 9.41 18.16 -6.05
CA ILE A 113 10.27 17.24 -5.29
C ILE A 113 9.74 17.02 -3.87
N PHE A 114 9.03 17.99 -3.30
CA PHE A 114 8.47 17.86 -1.95
C PHE A 114 7.36 16.81 -1.92
N ALA A 115 6.44 16.83 -2.88
CA ALA A 115 5.41 15.81 -3.01
C ALA A 115 6.04 14.43 -3.26
N LEU A 116 6.99 14.31 -4.21
CA LEU A 116 7.65 13.03 -4.51
C LEU A 116 8.41 12.44 -3.33
N ARG A 117 9.12 13.27 -2.56
CA ARG A 117 9.85 12.83 -1.36
C ARG A 117 8.95 12.08 -0.39
N SER A 118 7.68 12.48 -0.27
CA SER A 118 6.74 11.82 0.66
C SER A 118 6.56 10.33 0.37
N TYR A 119 6.83 9.89 -0.87
CA TYR A 119 6.72 8.50 -1.28
C TYR A 119 7.97 7.65 -0.97
N LEU A 120 9.11 8.28 -0.63
CA LEU A 120 10.32 7.55 -0.24
C LEU A 120 10.13 6.72 1.03
N ILE A 121 9.11 7.01 1.85
CA ILE A 121 8.76 6.18 3.01
C ILE A 121 8.27 4.79 2.61
N TYR A 122 7.77 4.61 1.38
CA TYR A 122 7.27 3.34 0.89
C TYR A 122 8.43 2.53 0.29
N PRO A 123 8.70 1.32 0.79
CA PRO A 123 9.70 0.43 0.17
C PRO A 123 9.37 0.07 -1.28
N ALA A 124 8.10 0.17 -1.68
CA ALA A 124 7.64 -0.14 -3.03
C ALA A 124 7.88 0.97 -4.06
N PHE A 125 8.35 2.15 -3.63
CA PHE A 125 8.63 3.27 -4.51
C PHE A 125 10.03 3.12 -5.13
N ASP A 126 10.12 3.15 -6.45
CA ASP A 126 11.41 3.16 -7.16
C ASP A 126 11.74 4.59 -7.55
N ALA A 127 12.87 5.13 -7.08
CA ALA A 127 13.29 6.48 -7.42
C ALA A 127 13.99 6.57 -8.79
N ASN A 128 14.46 5.45 -9.34
CA ASN A 128 15.29 5.43 -10.55
C ASN A 128 14.65 6.07 -11.78
N PRO A 129 13.33 5.98 -12.01
CA PRO A 129 12.69 6.64 -13.15
C PRO A 129 12.58 8.17 -13.06
N PHE A 130 12.94 8.79 -11.92
CA PHE A 130 12.64 10.19 -11.61
C PHE A 130 13.92 11.02 -11.51
N PRO A 131 14.46 11.54 -12.62
CA PRO A 131 15.76 12.19 -12.65
C PRO A 131 15.84 13.47 -11.82
N ASN A 132 14.75 14.24 -11.70
CA ASN A 132 14.79 15.47 -10.89
C ASN A 132 14.85 15.13 -9.39
N LEU A 133 14.14 14.08 -8.97
CA LEU A 133 14.24 13.54 -7.62
C LEU A 133 15.65 13.00 -7.32
N LEU A 134 16.24 12.23 -8.24
CA LEU A 134 17.59 11.69 -8.06
C LEU A 134 18.63 12.80 -7.92
N GLU A 135 18.58 13.82 -8.78
CA GLU A 135 19.53 14.93 -8.70
C GLU A 135 19.36 15.72 -7.38
N ALA A 136 18.12 15.90 -6.90
CA ALA A 136 17.86 16.56 -5.62
C ALA A 136 18.41 15.79 -4.39
N TYR A 137 18.58 14.47 -4.50
CA TYR A 137 19.06 13.59 -3.43
C TYR A 137 20.37 12.88 -3.75
N LYS A 138 21.11 13.39 -4.73
CA LYS A 138 22.36 12.82 -5.20
C LYS A 138 23.34 12.59 -4.05
N GLY A 139 23.91 11.39 -4.02
CA GLY A 139 24.86 10.99 -2.97
C GLY A 139 24.21 10.59 -1.64
N GLN A 140 22.87 10.51 -1.56
CA GLN A 140 22.15 10.01 -0.38
C GLN A 140 21.70 8.54 -0.52
N GLY A 141 22.15 7.85 -1.58
CA GLY A 141 21.92 6.41 -1.79
C GLY A 141 20.49 6.05 -2.20
N LEU A 142 19.79 6.95 -2.91
CA LEU A 142 18.46 6.63 -3.42
C LEU A 142 18.49 5.63 -4.59
N GLU A 143 19.53 5.67 -5.44
CA GLU A 143 19.66 4.78 -6.60
C GLU A 143 19.82 3.30 -6.21
N ASP A 144 20.44 3.03 -5.06
CA ASP A 144 20.84 1.68 -4.62
C ASP A 144 19.79 0.99 -3.74
N ARG A 145 18.61 1.58 -3.57
CA ARG A 145 17.59 1.04 -2.67
C ARG A 145 16.87 -0.15 -3.29
N GLU A 146 16.77 -1.26 -2.55
CA GLU A 146 15.92 -2.39 -2.93
C GLU A 146 14.43 -1.99 -2.91
N VAL A 147 13.75 -2.23 -4.03
CA VAL A 147 12.31 -2.01 -4.16
C VAL A 147 11.55 -3.25 -3.69
N ILE A 148 10.76 -3.10 -2.63
CA ILE A 148 9.98 -4.19 -2.04
C ILE A 148 8.49 -3.98 -2.38
N PRO A 149 7.86 -4.87 -3.18
CA PRO A 149 6.46 -4.75 -3.55
C PRO A 149 5.51 -4.66 -2.33
N PRO A 150 4.35 -3.99 -2.48
CA PRO A 150 3.36 -3.95 -1.40
C PRO A 150 2.88 -5.37 -1.04
N PRO A 151 2.44 -5.59 0.21
CA PRO A 151 1.93 -6.90 0.62
C PRO A 151 0.70 -7.27 -0.20
N PHE A 152 0.70 -8.50 -0.73
CA PHE A 152 -0.33 -9.09 -1.61
C PHE A 152 -0.90 -8.13 -2.64
N ARG A 153 -0.08 -7.91 -3.66
CA ARG A 153 -0.45 -7.28 -4.92
C ARG A 153 -1.24 -8.26 -5.79
N CYS A 154 -2.21 -7.76 -6.55
CA CYS A 154 -2.95 -8.55 -7.54
C CYS A 154 -2.04 -9.01 -8.70
N GLY A 155 -2.35 -10.16 -9.31
CA GLY A 155 -1.59 -10.71 -10.44
C GLY A 155 -0.23 -11.31 -10.05
N ARG A 156 -0.12 -11.80 -8.81
CA ARG A 156 1.07 -12.47 -8.28
C ARG A 156 1.07 -13.96 -8.59
#